data_AF-A0AA95IAT7-F1
#
_entry.id   AF-A0AA95IAT7-F1
#
_cell.length_a   1.000
_cell.length_b   1.000
_cell.length_c   1.000
_cell.angle_alpha   90.00
_cell.angle_beta   90.00
_cell.angle_gamma   90.00
#
_symmetry.space_group_name_H-M   'P 1'
#
loop_
_entity.id
_entity.type
_entity.pdbx_description
1 polymer ?
#
loop_
_entity_poly.entity_id
_entity_poly.type
_entity_poly.pdbx_seq_one_letter_code
_entity_poly.pdbx_strand_id
1 'polypeptide(L)'
;MVTALGVEACRQGQSVQFYRVSDLVAVLQEKFAASILTRFREKLSKLDLLILDELCYVPFSQTGAPNKRLPQNKLSGQRTGHDIY
;
A
#
# COMPACT_ATOMS: atom_id res chain seq x y z
N MET A 1 -1.80 19.31 -16.65
CA MET A 1 -1.99 17.96 -17.22
C MET A 1 -0.72 17.60 -17.98
N VAL A 2 0.06 16.62 -17.49
CA VAL A 2 1.44 16.31 -17.95
C VAL A 2 1.44 15.36 -19.16
N THR A 3 0.28 14.87 -19.58
CA THR A 3 0.11 13.92 -20.68
C THR A 3 0.71 14.40 -22.00
N ALA A 4 0.61 15.69 -22.32
CA ALA A 4 1.19 16.26 -23.54
C ALA A 4 2.74 16.18 -23.55
N LEU A 5 3.38 16.39 -22.40
CA LEU A 5 4.83 16.23 -22.24
C LEU A 5 5.24 14.76 -22.37
N GLY A 6 4.46 13.85 -21.77
CA GLY A 6 4.71 12.42 -21.91
C GLY A 6 4.57 11.93 -23.35
N VAL A 7 3.59 12.45 -24.10
CA VAL A 7 3.42 12.13 -25.53
C VAL A 7 4.61 12.60 -26.35
N GLU A 8 5.12 13.81 -26.11
CA GLU A 8 6.29 14.33 -26.81
C GLU A 8 7.56 13.54 -26.49
N ALA A 9 7.78 13.18 -25.21
CA ALA A 9 8.87 12.31 -24.81
C ALA A 9 8.81 10.94 -25.49
N CYS A 10 7.62 10.33 -25.60
CA CYS A 10 7.43 9.10 -26.38
C CYS A 10 7.78 9.29 -27.86
N ARG A 11 7.43 10.43 -28.47
CA ARG A 11 7.77 10.73 -29.87
C ARG A 11 9.28 10.87 -30.10
N GLN A 12 10.03 11.24 -29.07
CA GLN A 12 11.49 11.30 -29.08
C GLN A 12 12.16 9.96 -28.78
N GLY A 13 11.38 8.87 -28.66
CA GLY A 13 11.90 7.53 -28.38
C GLY A 13 12.32 7.32 -26.92
N GLN A 14 11.96 8.24 -26.01
CA GLN A 14 12.26 8.11 -24.59
C GLN A 14 11.37 7.05 -23.96
N SER A 15 11.94 6.30 -23.00
CA SER A 15 11.21 5.35 -22.19
C SER A 15 10.39 6.09 -21.12
N VAL A 16 9.10 6.29 -21.40
CA VAL A 16 8.18 7.00 -20.52
C VAL A 16 7.25 6.01 -19.83
N GLN A 17 7.02 6.18 -18.53
CA GLN A 17 6.01 5.43 -17.81
C GLN A 17 5.11 6.33 -16.96
N PHE A 18 3.81 6.06 -17.00
CA PHE A 18 2.78 6.76 -16.22
C PHE A 18 2.28 5.87 -15.09
N TYR A 19 2.15 6.45 -13.89
CA TYR A 19 1.46 5.83 -12.76
C TYR A 19 0.58 6.84 -12.06
N ARG A 20 -0.60 6.39 -11.59
CA ARG A 20 -1.23 7.05 -10.44
C ARG A 20 -0.41 6.76 -9.19
N VAL A 21 -0.31 7.72 -8.29
CA VAL A 21 0.47 7.54 -7.06
C VAL A 21 -0.07 6.41 -6.19
N SER A 22 -1.39 6.29 -6.06
CA SER A 22 -2.02 5.19 -5.32
C SER A 22 -1.60 3.82 -5.86
N ASP A 23 -1.59 3.68 -7.18
CA ASP A 23 -1.28 2.43 -7.86
C ASP A 23 0.22 2.09 -7.71
N LEU A 24 1.08 3.11 -7.82
CA LEU A 24 2.51 2.92 -7.59
C LEU A 24 2.82 2.52 -6.14
N VAL A 25 2.16 3.15 -5.16
CA VAL A 25 2.32 2.80 -3.74
C VAL A 25 1.88 1.36 -3.48
N ALA A 26 0.74 0.94 -4.04
CA ALA A 26 0.26 -0.44 -3.90
C ALA A 26 1.26 -1.46 -4.49
N VAL A 27 1.78 -1.19 -5.69
CA VAL A 27 2.80 -2.03 -6.32
C VAL A 27 4.07 -2.08 -5.47
N LEU A 28 4.53 -0.95 -4.95
CA LEU A 28 5.71 -0.89 -4.08
C LEU A 28 5.52 -1.71 -2.80
N GLN A 29 4.36 -1.62 -2.15
CA GLN A 29 4.04 -2.40 -0.95
C GLN A 29 4.02 -3.90 -1.24
N GLU A 30 3.42 -4.32 -2.34
CA GLU A 30 3.39 -5.72 -2.78
C GLU A 30 4.81 -6.26 -3.05
N LYS A 31 5.63 -5.51 -3.80
CA LYS A 31 7.00 -5.93 -4.15
C LYS A 31 7.95 -5.88 -2.94
N PHE A 32 7.68 -5.00 -1.97
CA PHE A 32 8.40 -4.97 -0.69
C PHE A 32 8.07 -6.22 0.15
N ALA A 33 6.80 -6.57 0.30
CA ALA A 33 6.37 -7.78 1.01
C ALA A 33 6.93 -9.07 0.38
N ALA A 34 7.07 -9.09 -0.95
CA ALA A 34 7.63 -10.21 -1.69
C ALA A 34 9.18 -10.22 -1.78
N SER A 35 9.90 -9.30 -1.12
CA SER A 35 11.37 -9.16 -1.16
C SER A 35 11.98 -9.02 -2.57
N ILE A 36 11.18 -8.64 -3.58
CA ILE A 36 11.60 -8.46 -4.98
C ILE A 36 11.65 -6.99 -5.40
N LEU A 37 11.60 -6.07 -4.44
CA LEU A 37 11.64 -4.63 -4.67
C LEU A 37 12.84 -4.20 -5.53
N THR A 38 13.99 -4.87 -5.39
CA THR A 38 15.20 -4.57 -6.15
C THR A 38 14.97 -4.65 -7.66
N ARG A 39 14.31 -5.70 -8.18
CA ARG A 39 14.01 -5.82 -9.62
C ARG A 39 13.09 -4.72 -10.12
N PHE A 40 12.11 -4.33 -9.31
CA PHE A 40 11.18 -3.27 -9.67
C PHE A 40 11.88 -1.91 -9.71
N ARG A 41 12.76 -1.63 -8.75
CA ARG A 41 13.62 -0.44 -8.75
C ARG A 41 14.52 -0.39 -9.98
N GLU A 42 15.20 -1.49 -10.32
CA GLU A 42 16.02 -1.58 -11.54
C GLU A 42 15.23 -1.29 -12.82
N LYS A 43 13.95 -1.68 -12.87
CA LYS A 43 13.06 -1.35 -13.99
C LYS A 43 12.77 0.15 -14.05
N LEU A 44 12.46 0.77 -12.91
CA LEU A 44 12.18 2.20 -12.84
C LEU A 44 13.43 3.04 -13.15
N SER A 45 14.62 2.61 -12.72
CA SER A 45 15.89 3.30 -12.99
C SER A 45 16.28 3.36 -14.46
N LYS A 46 15.68 2.50 -15.31
CA LYS A 46 15.91 2.48 -16.75
C LYS A 46 14.99 3.42 -17.53
N LEU A 47 14.03 4.05 -16.85
CA LEU A 47 13.12 4.99 -17.47
C LEU A 47 13.81 6.35 -17.64
N ASP A 48 13.58 6.96 -18.80
CA ASP A 48 14.01 8.33 -19.08
C ASP A 48 13.04 9.34 -18.44
N LEU A 49 11.76 8.95 -18.28
CA LEU A 49 10.74 9.80 -17.69
C LEU A 49 9.68 8.98 -16.93
N LEU A 50 9.48 9.30 -15.65
CA LEU A 50 8.41 8.76 -14.82
C LEU A 50 7.41 9.87 -14.50
N ILE A 51 6.16 9.71 -14.92
CA ILE A 51 5.09 10.68 -14.65
C ILE A 51 4.15 10.10 -13.59
N LEU A 52 3.96 10.87 -12.53
CA LEU A 52 3.07 10.55 -11.42
C LEU A 52 1.85 11.46 -11.47
N ASP A 53 0.68 10.85 -11.59
CA ASP A 53 -0.61 11.54 -11.53
C ASP A 53 -1.29 11.30 -10.17
N GLU A 54 -2.18 12.22 -9.79
CA GLU A 54 -2.97 12.11 -8.55
C GLU A 54 -2.12 12.04 -7.26
N LEU A 55 -1.05 12.83 -7.18
CA LEU A 55 -0.17 12.95 -5.99
C LEU A 55 -0.88 13.39 -4.68
N CYS A 56 -2.20 13.61 -4.70
CA CYS A 56 -2.94 14.25 -3.62
C CYS A 56 -3.43 13.31 -2.50
N TYR A 57 -3.09 12.02 -2.49
CA TYR A 57 -3.48 11.15 -1.38
C TYR A 57 -2.45 10.04 -1.13
N VAL A 58 -1.69 10.18 -0.05
CA VAL A 58 -0.87 9.09 0.50
C VAL A 58 -1.52 8.64 1.80
N PRO A 59 -2.35 7.58 1.81
CA PRO A 59 -2.76 6.94 3.04
C PRO A 59 -1.55 6.15 3.52
N PHE A 60 -0.71 6.78 4.35
CA PHE A 60 0.23 6.03 5.15
C PHE A 60 -0.59 5.13 6.07
N SER A 61 -0.65 3.84 5.74
CA SER A 61 -1.07 2.82 6.69
C SER A 61 -0.14 2.96 7.89
N GLN A 62 -0.69 3.47 9.00
CA GLN A 62 -0.13 3.18 10.30
C GLN A 62 -0.06 1.65 10.37
N THR A 63 1.12 1.09 10.15
CA THR A 63 1.46 -0.22 10.71
C THR A 63 1.44 -0.01 12.22
N GLY A 64 0.25 0.07 12.78
CA GLY A 64 0.02 -0.11 14.19
C GLY A 64 0.63 -1.46 14.52
N ALA A 65 1.60 -1.44 15.43
CA ALA A 65 2.14 -2.63 16.06
C ALA A 65 0.99 -3.62 16.30
N PRO A 66 1.18 -4.94 16.07
CA PRO A 66 0.14 -5.91 16.36
C PRO A 66 -0.19 -5.80 17.85
N ASN A 67 -1.25 -5.04 18.14
CA ASN A 67 -1.81 -4.89 19.47
C ASN A 67 -2.54 -6.20 19.72
N LYS A 68 -1.75 -7.21 20.11
CA LYS A 68 -2.21 -8.53 20.49
C LYS A 68 -3.15 -8.31 21.66
N ARG A 69 -4.45 -8.28 21.35
CA ARG A 69 -5.55 -8.15 22.32
C ARG A 69 -5.24 -9.06 23.51
N LEU A 70 -5.04 -8.47 24.68
CA LEU A 70 -5.16 -9.17 25.94
C LEU A 70 -6.60 -9.71 26.02
N PRO A 71 -6.81 -11.02 26.27
CA PRO A 71 -8.15 -11.55 26.41
C PRO A 71 -8.79 -11.01 27.70
N GLN A 72 -9.68 -10.01 27.56
CA GLN A 72 -10.67 -9.69 28.58
C GLN A 72 -11.82 -10.70 28.46
N ASN A 73 -11.66 -11.88 29.05
CA ASN A 73 -12.82 -12.70 29.39
C ASN A 73 -12.55 -13.53 30.64
N LYS A 74 -12.77 -12.92 31.81
CA LYS A 74 -13.31 -13.57 33.00
C LYS A 74 -13.88 -12.48 33.88
N LEU A 75 -15.20 -12.28 33.82
CA LEU A 75 -16.07 -11.80 34.91
C LEU A 75 -17.46 -11.52 34.32
N SER A 76 -18.31 -12.55 34.31
CA SER A 76 -19.76 -12.40 34.41
C SER A 76 -20.36 -13.75 34.81
N GLY A 77 -21.12 -13.74 35.89
CA GLY A 77 -21.50 -14.91 36.66
C GLY A 77 -22.44 -15.89 35.95
N GLN A 78 -22.21 -17.16 36.24
CA GLN A 78 -23.25 -18.18 36.16
C GLN A 78 -23.99 -18.17 37.50
N ARG A 79 -25.17 -17.54 37.50
CA ARG A 79 -26.23 -17.83 38.45
C ARG A 79 -26.86 -19.16 38.04
N THR A 80 -26.59 -20.22 38.79
CA THR A 80 -27.39 -21.45 38.80
C THR A 80 -27.38 -21.99 40.21
N GLY A 81 -28.56 -22.05 40.82
CA GLY A 81 -28.78 -22.52 42.19
C GLY A 81 -30.23 -22.31 42.57
N HIS A 82 -31.11 -22.88 41.75
CA HIS A 82 -32.51 -23.11 42.06
C HIS A 82 -32.53 -24.42 42.84
N ASP A 83 -32.58 -24.35 44.17
CA ASP A 83 -32.91 -25.49 45.03
C ASP A 83 -33.88 -25.00 46.10
N ILE A 84 -35.15 -25.21 45.76
CA ILE A 84 -36.26 -25.41 46.69
C ILE A 84 -36.14 -26.85 47.24
N TYR A 85 -36.60 -27.02 48.49
CA TYR A 85 -36.55 -28.19 49.40
C TYR A 85 -35.43 -28.16 50.45
#